data_AF-A0A1V4IU23-F1
#
_entry.id   AF-A0A1V4IU23-F1
#
_cell.length_a   1.000
_cell.length_b   1.000
_cell.length_c   1.000
_cell.angle_alpha   90.00
_cell.angle_beta   90.00
_cell.angle_gamma   90.00
#
_symmetry.space_group_name_H-M   'P 1'
#
loop_
_entity.id
_entity.type
_entity.pdbx_description
1 polymer ?
#
loop_
_entity_poly.entity_id
_entity_poly.type
_entity_poly.pdbx_seq_one_letter_code
_entity_poly.pdbx_strand_id
1 'polypeptide(L)'
;MKIGDTVVRKSYGMDIAFKIIDVKPKENGDEFIIKGLNLRLIADAPEEDLEIVSDHCNTNKDIVFNKKIDKAIKKILASRNDMFRGDSDRSSKHHKNNFETKELTFGRPGRILHIDGDEEYLDACLTVYKQLGLDAVGKVIEESRQPLIVVDLVKDVKPDIIVLTGHDGILKEASDYGNLENYRNSKYFVKSVAALRNFQASYDELVIFAGACQSCYEKILDAGANYTKVRFFPNCFQVQN
;
A
#
# COMPACT_ATOMS: atom_id res chain seq x y z
N MET A 1 3.26 -20.43 -22.56
CA MET A 1 2.41 -19.46 -21.81
C MET A 1 2.08 -18.25 -22.67
N LYS A 2 1.05 -17.44 -22.37
CA LYS A 2 0.76 -16.20 -23.12
C LYS A 2 0.53 -14.99 -22.21
N ILE A 3 0.64 -13.79 -22.78
CA ILE A 3 0.32 -12.53 -22.11
C ILE A 3 -1.11 -12.59 -21.55
N GLY A 4 -1.26 -12.20 -20.29
CA GLY A 4 -2.52 -12.23 -19.56
C GLY A 4 -2.72 -13.48 -18.68
N ASP A 5 -1.96 -14.56 -18.89
CA ASP A 5 -2.05 -15.75 -18.03
C ASP A 5 -1.54 -15.43 -16.62
N THR A 6 -2.17 -16.05 -15.62
CA THR A 6 -1.72 -16.00 -14.22
C THR A 6 -0.72 -17.11 -13.96
N VAL A 7 0.42 -16.75 -13.37
CA VAL A 7 1.54 -17.65 -13.11
C VAL A 7 2.11 -17.48 -11.70
N VAL A 8 2.79 -18.50 -11.21
CA VAL A 8 3.60 -18.45 -10.00
C VAL A 8 5.03 -18.87 -10.30
N ARG A 9 5.99 -18.39 -9.50
CA ARG A 9 7.41 -18.75 -9.62
C ARG A 9 7.77 -19.94 -8.73
N LYS A 10 8.34 -20.98 -9.32
CA LYS A 10 8.83 -22.17 -8.61
C LYS A 10 9.97 -21.84 -7.67
N SER A 11 10.93 -21.04 -8.13
CA SER A 11 12.13 -20.62 -7.40
C SER A 11 11.84 -19.83 -6.12
N TYR A 12 10.69 -19.16 -6.03
CA TYR A 12 10.26 -18.37 -4.86
C TYR A 12 9.19 -19.09 -4.03
N GLY A 13 9.06 -20.41 -4.16
CA GLY A 13 8.12 -21.20 -3.36
C GLY A 13 6.66 -20.96 -3.70
N MET A 14 6.38 -20.43 -4.91
CA MET A 14 5.03 -20.22 -5.45
C MET A 14 4.10 -19.38 -4.56
N ASP A 15 4.66 -18.42 -3.82
CA ASP A 15 3.97 -17.68 -2.77
C ASP A 15 3.22 -16.43 -3.26
N ILE A 16 3.59 -15.94 -4.44
CA ILE A 16 3.02 -14.74 -5.07
C ILE A 16 2.51 -15.10 -6.46
N ALA A 17 1.26 -14.72 -6.73
CA ALA A 17 0.67 -14.79 -8.06
C ALA A 17 1.05 -13.56 -8.89
N PHE A 18 1.43 -13.82 -10.14
CA PHE A 18 1.79 -12.80 -11.12
C PHE A 18 0.94 -12.97 -12.37
N LYS A 19 0.76 -11.88 -13.11
CA LYS A 19 0.20 -11.87 -14.45
C LYS A 19 1.32 -11.64 -15.46
N ILE A 20 1.34 -12.42 -16.54
CA ILE A 20 2.30 -12.18 -17.63
C ILE A 20 1.89 -10.90 -18.34
N ILE A 21 2.81 -9.93 -18.40
CA ILE A 21 2.59 -8.63 -19.04
C ILE A 21 3.37 -8.48 -20.36
N ASP A 22 4.47 -9.22 -20.53
CA ASP A 22 5.28 -9.19 -21.76
C ASP A 22 6.06 -10.51 -21.92
N VAL A 23 6.46 -10.82 -23.15
CA VAL A 23 7.27 -12.00 -23.49
C VAL A 23 8.38 -11.56 -24.45
N LYS A 24 9.63 -11.73 -24.02
CA LYS A 24 10.82 -11.35 -24.77
C LYS A 24 11.54 -12.60 -25.28
N PRO A 25 11.60 -12.82 -26.60
CA PRO A 25 12.35 -13.95 -27.15
C PRO A 25 13.85 -13.75 -26.95
N LYS A 26 14.56 -14.77 -26.43
CA LYS A 26 16.03 -14.83 -26.37
C LYS A 26 16.55 -16.08 -27.08
N GLU A 27 17.83 -16.07 -27.45
CA GLU A 27 18.50 -17.21 -28.11
C GLU A 27 18.42 -18.52 -27.30
N ASN A 28 18.30 -18.44 -25.97
CA ASN A 28 18.23 -19.58 -25.05
C ASN A 28 16.84 -19.79 -24.42
N GLY A 29 15.76 -19.35 -25.08
CA GLY A 29 14.38 -19.51 -24.63
C GLY A 29 13.69 -18.20 -24.27
N ASP A 30 12.36 -18.22 -24.19
CA ASP A 30 11.56 -17.03 -23.94
C ASP A 30 11.70 -16.55 -22.48
N GLU A 31 11.91 -15.24 -22.31
CA GLU A 31 11.91 -14.57 -21.01
C GLU A 31 10.58 -13.84 -20.81
N PHE A 32 9.89 -14.17 -19.73
CA PHE A 32 8.58 -13.62 -19.41
C PHE A 32 8.72 -12.48 -18.42
N ILE A 33 8.06 -11.36 -18.71
CA ILE A 33 7.90 -10.27 -17.75
C ILE A 33 6.57 -10.45 -17.04
N ILE A 34 6.61 -10.50 -15.72
CA ILE A 34 5.47 -10.80 -14.87
C ILE A 34 5.23 -9.68 -13.85
N LYS A 35 3.96 -9.30 -13.62
CA LYS A 35 3.52 -8.29 -12.64
C LYS A 35 2.76 -8.96 -11.51
N GLY A 36 3.13 -8.72 -10.26
CA GLY A 36 2.42 -9.27 -9.10
C GLY A 36 0.97 -8.78 -9.04
N LEU A 37 0.02 -9.67 -8.76
CA LEU A 37 -1.41 -9.31 -8.69
C LEU A 37 -1.74 -8.43 -7.47
N ASN A 38 -1.26 -8.84 -6.30
CA ASN A 38 -1.56 -8.18 -5.02
C ASN A 38 -0.35 -7.45 -4.41
N LEU A 39 0.76 -7.39 -5.14
CA LEU A 39 2.02 -6.81 -4.69
C LEU A 39 2.70 -6.04 -5.81
N ARG A 40 3.18 -4.83 -5.50
CA ARG A 40 3.93 -3.94 -6.41
C ARG A 40 5.33 -4.48 -6.73
N LEU A 41 5.36 -5.57 -7.49
CA LEU A 41 6.55 -6.30 -7.92
C LEU A 41 6.43 -6.58 -9.42
N ILE A 42 7.51 -6.32 -10.15
CA ILE A 42 7.70 -6.75 -11.53
C ILE A 42 8.97 -7.58 -11.54
N ALA A 43 8.95 -8.70 -12.26
CA ALA A 43 10.10 -9.58 -12.40
C ALA A 43 10.18 -10.13 -13.82
N ASP A 44 11.38 -10.45 -14.25
CA ASP A 44 11.67 -11.35 -15.34
C ASP A 44 11.79 -12.80 -14.81
N ALA A 45 11.32 -13.76 -15.60
CA ALA A 45 11.45 -15.19 -15.30
C ALA A 45 11.48 -16.03 -16.58
N PRO A 46 12.31 -17.08 -16.65
CA PRO A 46 12.26 -18.05 -17.75
C PRO A 46 10.98 -18.88 -17.66
N GLU A 47 10.51 -19.45 -18.78
CA GLU A 47 9.32 -20.31 -18.80
C GLU A 47 9.42 -21.47 -17.79
N GLU A 48 10.63 -22.03 -17.65
CA GLU A 48 10.93 -23.14 -16.75
C GLU A 48 10.71 -22.82 -15.27
N ASP A 49 10.73 -21.54 -14.87
CA ASP A 49 10.46 -21.10 -13.50
C ASP A 49 8.97 -20.83 -13.27
N LEU A 50 8.18 -20.72 -14.34
CA LEU A 50 6.77 -20.36 -14.27
C LEU A 50 5.86 -21.60 -14.26
N GLU A 51 4.78 -21.50 -13.51
CA GLU A 51 3.69 -22.48 -13.50
C GLU A 51 2.36 -21.74 -13.65
N ILE A 52 1.58 -22.11 -14.66
CA ILE A 52 0.25 -21.54 -14.90
C ILE A 52 -0.69 -21.92 -13.76
N VAL A 53 -1.40 -20.93 -13.25
CA VAL A 53 -2.49 -21.10 -12.30
C VAL A 53 -3.79 -21.01 -13.10
N SER A 54 -4.54 -22.11 -13.17
CA SER A 54 -5.84 -22.10 -13.87
C SER A 54 -6.86 -21.26 -13.09
N ASP A 55 -7.71 -20.52 -13.80
CA ASP A 55 -8.75 -19.65 -13.19
C ASP A 55 -9.71 -20.41 -12.24
N HIS A 56 -9.79 -21.74 -12.38
CA HIS A 56 -10.57 -22.60 -11.49
C HIS A 56 -9.92 -22.86 -10.12
N CYS A 57 -8.69 -22.36 -9.87
CA CYS A 57 -8.05 -22.37 -8.57
C CYS A 57 -7.80 -20.97 -7.99
N ASN A 58 -8.71 -20.03 -8.29
CA ASN A 58 -8.85 -18.74 -7.59
C ASN A 58 -8.93 -18.84 -6.06
N THR A 59 -9.04 -20.05 -5.51
CA THR A 59 -9.19 -20.26 -4.08
C THR A 59 -7.90 -20.69 -3.37
N ASN A 60 -6.84 -21.16 -4.05
CA ASN A 60 -5.74 -21.88 -3.37
C ASN A 60 -4.38 -21.17 -3.24
N LYS A 61 -4.03 -20.18 -4.07
CA LYS A 61 -2.68 -19.56 -4.07
C LYS A 61 -2.69 -18.09 -3.60
N ASP A 62 -3.81 -17.39 -3.82
CA ASP A 62 -4.22 -16.23 -3.01
C ASP A 62 -4.18 -16.53 -1.50
N ILE A 63 -4.34 -17.80 -1.12
CA ILE A 63 -4.32 -18.28 0.27
C ILE A 63 -3.10 -17.87 1.06
N VAL A 64 -1.87 -17.86 0.56
CA VAL A 64 -0.73 -17.62 1.49
C VAL A 64 -0.65 -16.16 1.87
N PHE A 65 -0.77 -15.27 0.89
CA PHE A 65 -0.85 -13.83 1.12
C PHE A 65 -2.14 -13.47 1.87
N ASN A 66 -3.29 -13.95 1.42
CA ASN A 66 -4.56 -13.75 2.12
C ASN A 66 -4.56 -14.39 3.50
N LYS A 67 -3.97 -15.57 3.74
CA LYS A 67 -3.83 -16.13 5.10
C LYS A 67 -2.95 -15.26 5.99
N LYS A 68 -1.87 -14.67 5.46
CA LYS A 68 -1.03 -13.74 6.23
C LYS A 68 -1.80 -12.47 6.54
N ILE A 69 -2.51 -11.90 5.57
CA ILE A 69 -3.38 -10.74 5.74
C ILE A 69 -4.51 -11.08 6.73
N ASP A 70 -5.27 -12.15 6.51
CA ASP A 70 -6.33 -12.65 7.38
C ASP A 70 -5.83 -12.89 8.80
N LYS A 71 -4.64 -13.46 8.96
CA LYS A 71 -4.02 -13.64 10.28
C LYS A 71 -3.69 -12.30 10.93
N ALA A 72 -3.19 -11.33 10.16
CA ALA A 72 -2.93 -9.98 10.64
C ALA A 72 -4.24 -9.25 11.00
N ILE A 73 -5.27 -9.33 10.15
CA ILE A 73 -6.60 -8.79 10.38
C ILE A 73 -7.21 -9.41 11.64
N LYS A 74 -7.21 -10.74 11.75
CA LYS A 74 -7.70 -11.45 12.95
C LYS A 74 -6.95 -11.00 14.20
N LYS A 75 -5.64 -10.83 14.13
CA LYS A 75 -4.83 -10.33 15.25
C LYS A 75 -5.26 -8.90 15.63
N ILE A 76 -5.41 -8.01 14.66
CA ILE A 76 -5.84 -6.62 14.89
C ILE A 76 -7.24 -6.58 15.51
N LEU A 77 -8.19 -7.35 14.99
CA LEU A 77 -9.55 -7.42 15.50
C LEU A 77 -9.61 -8.02 16.91
N ALA A 78 -8.80 -9.04 17.20
CA ALA A 78 -8.68 -9.61 18.55
C ALA A 78 -8.09 -8.58 19.53
N SER A 79 -7.02 -7.87 19.15
CA SER A 79 -6.42 -6.83 19.99
C SER A 79 -7.35 -5.64 20.25
N ARG A 80 -8.20 -5.26 19.28
CA ARG A 80 -9.27 -4.26 19.50
C ARG A 80 -10.20 -4.73 20.61
N ASN A 81 -10.70 -5.97 20.54
CA ASN A 81 -11.59 -6.54 21.56
C ASN A 81 -10.95 -6.62 22.96
N ASP A 82 -9.64 -6.87 23.06
CA ASP A 82 -8.95 -6.92 24.36
C ASP A 82 -8.75 -5.53 24.98
N MET A 83 -8.51 -4.48 24.17
CA MET A 83 -8.51 -3.09 24.68
C MET A 83 -9.87 -2.70 25.27
N PHE A 84 -10.98 -3.21 24.72
CA PHE A 84 -12.33 -2.98 25.25
C PHE A 84 -12.66 -3.79 26.51
N ARG A 85 -11.84 -4.78 26.90
CA ARG A 85 -12.03 -5.56 28.14
C ARG A 85 -11.17 -5.09 29.32
N GLY A 86 -10.17 -4.26 29.06
CA GLY A 86 -9.17 -3.85 30.06
C GLY A 86 -9.64 -2.86 31.12
N ASP A 87 -10.80 -2.21 30.93
CA ASP A 87 -11.30 -1.16 31.86
C ASP A 87 -12.49 -1.63 32.73
N SER A 88 -13.06 -2.81 32.45
CA SER A 88 -14.23 -3.33 33.19
C SER A 88 -13.89 -4.06 34.49
N ASP A 89 -12.61 -4.30 34.81
CA ASP A 89 -12.22 -5.18 35.94
C ASP A 89 -11.76 -4.43 37.21
N ARG A 90 -12.05 -3.11 37.29
CA ARG A 90 -11.71 -2.28 38.46
C ARG A 90 -12.89 -1.63 39.18
N SER A 91 -14.12 -2.13 39.01
CA SER A 91 -15.20 -1.75 39.93
C SER A 91 -16.17 -2.89 40.23
N SER A 92 -16.06 -3.36 41.48
CA SER A 92 -17.14 -3.78 42.39
C SER A 92 -18.31 -4.64 41.88
N LYS A 93 -18.45 -5.78 42.58
CA LYS A 93 -19.70 -6.50 42.90
C LYS A 93 -20.97 -5.62 42.87
N HIS A 94 -22.06 -6.24 42.37
CA HIS A 94 -23.48 -5.86 42.43
C HIS A 94 -24.03 -4.87 41.38
N HIS A 95 -24.64 -5.37 40.30
CA HIS A 95 -26.10 -5.56 40.20
C HIS A 95 -26.46 -6.22 38.86
N LYS A 96 -27.27 -7.27 38.91
CA LYS A 96 -28.01 -7.78 37.74
C LYS A 96 -29.00 -6.70 37.30
N ASN A 97 -28.81 -6.13 36.12
CA ASN A 97 -29.88 -5.53 35.31
C ASN A 97 -29.52 -5.70 33.83
N ASN A 98 -30.42 -6.34 33.09
CA ASN A 98 -30.38 -6.49 31.63
C ASN A 98 -30.58 -5.11 30.97
N PHE A 99 -29.50 -4.39 30.73
CA PHE A 99 -29.47 -3.30 29.76
C PHE A 99 -28.29 -3.53 28.82
N GLU A 100 -28.58 -3.64 27.53
CA GLU A 100 -27.60 -3.66 26.45
C GLU A 100 -26.82 -2.33 26.46
N THR A 101 -25.80 -2.23 27.29
CA THR A 101 -24.86 -1.12 27.24
C THR A 101 -23.92 -1.38 26.08
N LYS A 102 -24.34 -0.96 24.87
CA LYS A 102 -23.40 -0.42 23.87
C LYS A 102 -22.63 0.68 24.58
N GLU A 103 -21.50 0.33 25.20
CA GLU A 103 -20.56 1.33 25.69
C GLU A 103 -20.21 2.25 24.53
N LEU A 104 -20.62 3.50 24.65
CA LEU A 104 -20.47 4.54 23.65
C LEU A 104 -18.96 4.83 23.54
N THR A 105 -18.32 4.30 22.51
CA THR A 105 -16.97 4.76 22.13
C THR A 105 -17.07 6.23 21.74
N PHE A 106 -16.72 7.12 22.66
CA PHE A 106 -16.69 8.56 22.43
C PHE A 106 -15.49 8.89 21.53
N GLY A 107 -15.70 8.89 20.22
CA GLY A 107 -14.75 9.32 19.21
C GLY A 107 -15.26 9.05 17.81
N ARG A 108 -15.08 10.02 16.89
CA ARG A 108 -15.31 9.77 15.47
C ARG A 108 -14.18 8.87 14.96
N PRO A 109 -14.47 7.73 14.30
CA PRO A 109 -13.42 6.92 13.70
C PRO A 109 -12.68 7.77 12.67
N GLY A 110 -11.34 7.78 12.74
CA GLY A 110 -10.52 8.54 11.82
C GLY A 110 -10.77 8.13 10.38
N ARG A 111 -10.79 9.11 9.48
CA ARG A 111 -11.06 8.94 8.05
C ARG A 111 -9.76 8.99 7.25
N ILE A 112 -9.62 8.05 6.32
CA ILE A 112 -8.45 7.91 5.47
C ILE A 112 -8.75 8.46 4.07
N LEU A 113 -7.87 9.29 3.54
CA LEU A 113 -7.80 9.60 2.10
C LEU A 113 -6.57 8.90 1.52
N HIS A 114 -6.77 7.93 0.64
CA HIS A 114 -5.69 7.23 -0.05
C HIS A 114 -5.64 7.66 -1.51
N ILE A 115 -4.54 8.29 -1.90
CA ILE A 115 -4.23 8.65 -3.28
C ILE A 115 -3.09 7.76 -3.78
N ASP A 116 -3.32 7.05 -4.88
CA ASP A 116 -2.31 6.21 -5.52
C ASP A 116 -2.28 6.45 -7.04
N GLY A 117 -1.10 6.33 -7.66
CA GLY A 117 -0.93 6.39 -9.11
C GLY A 117 -1.35 5.10 -9.84
N ASP A 118 -1.58 4.00 -9.12
CA ASP A 118 -1.96 2.70 -9.68
C ASP A 118 -3.29 2.22 -9.05
N GLU A 119 -4.30 2.04 -9.91
CA GLU A 119 -5.67 1.65 -9.56
C GLU A 119 -5.76 0.26 -8.93
N GLU A 120 -5.04 -0.73 -9.48
CA GLU A 120 -5.11 -2.11 -9.00
C GLU A 120 -4.60 -2.22 -7.56
N TYR A 121 -3.51 -1.50 -7.23
CA TYR A 121 -2.99 -1.48 -5.86
C TYR A 121 -3.88 -0.68 -4.91
N LEU A 122 -4.50 0.41 -5.38
CA LEU A 122 -5.43 1.17 -4.55
C LEU A 122 -6.63 0.30 -4.16
N ASP A 123 -7.21 -0.42 -5.11
CA ASP A 123 -8.36 -1.31 -4.87
C ASP A 123 -8.04 -2.44 -3.86
N ALA A 124 -6.83 -3.01 -3.96
CA ALA A 124 -6.36 -3.99 -2.98
C ALA A 124 -6.29 -3.38 -1.57
N CYS A 125 -5.77 -2.16 -1.42
CA CYS A 125 -5.71 -1.45 -0.14
C CYS A 125 -7.11 -1.12 0.41
N LEU A 126 -8.02 -0.60 -0.42
CA LEU A 126 -9.38 -0.27 -0.03
C LEU A 126 -10.17 -1.52 0.42
N THR A 127 -9.93 -2.67 -0.21
CA THR A 127 -10.52 -3.95 0.19
C THR A 127 -10.13 -4.31 1.62
N VAL A 128 -8.85 -4.15 1.97
CA VAL A 128 -8.35 -4.42 3.33
C VAL A 128 -8.90 -3.39 4.33
N TYR A 129 -8.97 -2.10 3.97
CA TYR A 129 -9.58 -1.08 4.83
C TYR A 129 -11.04 -1.41 5.16
N LYS A 130 -11.80 -1.85 4.17
CA LYS A 130 -13.20 -2.29 4.35
C LYS A 130 -13.31 -3.50 5.27
N GLN A 131 -12.44 -4.50 5.12
CA GLN A 131 -12.40 -5.67 6.02
C GLN A 131 -12.07 -5.30 7.47
N LEU A 132 -11.28 -4.23 7.67
CA LEU A 132 -10.94 -3.69 8.99
C LEU A 132 -11.98 -2.69 9.54
N GLY A 133 -13.06 -2.42 8.79
CA GLY A 133 -14.10 -1.47 9.17
C GLY A 133 -13.62 -0.02 9.25
N LEU A 134 -12.63 0.36 8.44
CA LEU A 134 -12.09 1.72 8.38
C LEU A 134 -12.87 2.55 7.35
N ASP A 135 -13.11 3.83 7.64
CA ASP A 135 -13.65 4.81 6.69
C ASP A 135 -12.51 5.32 5.81
N ALA A 136 -12.49 4.90 4.54
CA ALA A 136 -11.45 5.27 3.59
C ALA A 136 -12.06 5.69 2.24
N VAL A 137 -11.48 6.74 1.66
CA VAL A 137 -11.78 7.21 0.31
C VAL A 137 -10.53 7.05 -0.55
N GLY A 138 -10.65 6.32 -1.66
CA GLY A 138 -9.58 6.17 -2.64
C GLY A 138 -9.70 7.15 -3.81
N LYS A 139 -8.57 7.64 -4.32
CA LYS A 139 -8.48 8.41 -5.57
C LYS A 139 -7.27 7.95 -6.40
N VAL A 140 -7.51 7.54 -7.63
CA VAL A 140 -6.44 7.21 -8.59
C VAL A 140 -5.94 8.49 -9.25
N ILE A 141 -4.71 8.89 -8.94
CA ILE A 141 -4.12 10.15 -9.41
C ILE A 141 -2.63 9.93 -9.66
N GLU A 142 -2.20 10.16 -10.91
CA GLU A 142 -0.78 10.17 -11.29
C GLU A 142 0.05 11.09 -10.38
N GLU A 143 1.27 10.67 -10.06
CA GLU A 143 2.14 11.34 -9.10
C GLU A 143 2.36 12.80 -9.50
N SER A 144 2.53 13.06 -10.79
CA SER A 144 2.74 14.40 -11.35
C SER A 144 1.60 15.38 -11.05
N ARG A 145 0.37 14.88 -10.91
CA ARG A 145 -0.85 15.66 -10.66
C ARG A 145 -1.21 15.76 -9.19
N GLN A 146 -0.72 14.86 -8.33
CA GLN A 146 -1.03 14.87 -6.90
C GLN A 146 -0.80 16.24 -6.24
N PRO A 147 0.33 16.96 -6.47
CA PRO A 147 0.57 18.25 -5.81
C PRO A 147 -0.44 19.33 -6.17
N LEU A 148 -1.09 19.20 -7.33
CA LEU A 148 -2.01 20.21 -7.85
C LEU A 148 -3.40 20.12 -7.23
N ILE A 149 -3.80 18.94 -6.77
CA ILE A 149 -5.19 18.68 -6.33
C ILE A 149 -5.31 18.15 -4.91
N VAL A 150 -4.20 17.72 -4.29
CA VAL A 150 -4.21 17.07 -2.97
C VAL A 150 -4.84 17.94 -1.88
N VAL A 151 -4.58 19.26 -1.90
CA VAL A 151 -5.12 20.19 -0.90
C VAL A 151 -6.64 20.33 -1.03
N ASP A 152 -7.17 20.36 -2.25
CA ASP A 152 -8.61 20.46 -2.48
C ASP A 152 -9.33 19.17 -2.07
N LEU A 153 -8.72 18.01 -2.36
CA LEU A 153 -9.24 16.73 -1.89
C LEU A 153 -9.30 16.65 -0.36
N VAL A 154 -8.30 17.19 0.35
CA VAL A 154 -8.31 17.24 1.81
C VAL A 154 -9.42 18.16 2.33
N LYS A 155 -9.65 19.32 1.71
CA LYS A 155 -10.77 20.21 2.09
C LYS A 155 -12.14 19.54 1.91
N ASP A 156 -12.30 18.77 0.83
CA ASP A 156 -13.55 18.10 0.49
C ASP A 156 -13.80 16.86 1.37
N VAL A 157 -12.80 15.98 1.47
CA VAL A 157 -12.93 14.69 2.17
C VAL A 157 -12.84 14.87 3.69
N LYS A 158 -12.06 15.86 4.14
CA LYS A 158 -11.71 16.11 5.55
C LYS A 158 -11.17 14.85 6.24
N PRO A 159 -10.07 14.28 5.74
CA PRO A 159 -9.44 13.10 6.34
C PRO A 159 -8.61 13.47 7.57
N ASP A 160 -8.42 12.51 8.46
CA ASP A 160 -7.46 12.57 9.57
C ASP A 160 -6.10 11.96 9.16
N ILE A 161 -6.13 11.03 8.20
CA ILE A 161 -4.96 10.35 7.66
C ILE A 161 -4.97 10.48 6.13
N ILE A 162 -3.84 10.89 5.55
CA ILE A 162 -3.63 10.85 4.11
C ILE A 162 -2.49 9.90 3.74
N VAL A 163 -2.73 9.10 2.72
CA VAL A 163 -1.76 8.15 2.15
C VAL A 163 -1.48 8.57 0.70
N LEU A 164 -0.27 9.05 0.43
CA LEU A 164 0.22 9.48 -0.88
C LEU A 164 1.21 8.45 -1.42
N THR A 165 0.76 7.58 -2.31
CA THR A 165 1.58 6.50 -2.86
C THR A 165 1.53 6.50 -4.39
N GLY A 166 2.36 5.66 -5.00
CA GLY A 166 2.48 5.57 -6.45
C GLY A 166 3.77 4.88 -6.86
N HIS A 167 4.23 5.13 -8.07
CA HIS A 167 5.50 4.67 -8.58
C HIS A 167 6.59 5.68 -8.30
N ASP A 168 7.79 5.18 -8.06
CA ASP A 168 9.02 5.97 -8.07
C ASP A 168 10.17 5.05 -8.45
N GLY A 169 11.32 5.64 -8.71
CA GLY A 169 12.51 4.90 -9.09
C GLY A 169 13.69 5.82 -9.28
N ILE A 170 14.87 5.28 -8.98
CA ILE A 170 16.15 5.96 -9.12
C ILE A 170 16.58 5.91 -10.59
N LEU A 171 17.07 7.02 -11.12
CA LEU A 171 17.64 7.10 -12.45
C LEU A 171 18.98 6.33 -12.50
N LYS A 172 19.26 5.64 -13.62
CA LYS A 172 20.35 4.66 -13.73
C LYS A 172 21.76 5.18 -13.42
N GLU A 173 21.97 6.49 -13.51
CA GLU A 173 23.28 7.14 -13.35
C GLU A 173 23.39 7.93 -12.04
N ALA A 174 22.39 7.79 -11.15
CA ALA A 174 22.37 8.49 -9.88
C ALA A 174 23.44 7.94 -8.92
N SER A 175 24.43 8.76 -8.61
CA SER A 175 25.42 8.50 -7.56
C SER A 175 25.02 9.13 -6.22
N ASP A 176 24.21 10.18 -6.25
CA ASP A 176 23.75 10.91 -5.07
C ASP A 176 22.27 10.60 -4.77
N TYR A 177 22.04 9.76 -3.77
CA TYR A 177 20.70 9.39 -3.31
C TYR A 177 19.98 10.50 -2.54
N GLY A 178 20.68 11.57 -2.13
CA GLY A 178 20.09 12.75 -1.50
C GLY A 178 19.55 13.78 -2.50
N ASN A 179 19.92 13.65 -3.78
CA ASN A 179 19.47 14.54 -4.83
C ASN A 179 18.09 14.11 -5.38
N LEU A 180 17.10 14.97 -5.20
CA LEU A 180 15.72 14.73 -5.60
C LEU A 180 15.53 14.56 -7.13
N GLU A 181 16.40 15.15 -7.94
CA GLU A 181 16.34 15.07 -9.41
C GLU A 181 16.74 13.68 -9.93
N ASN A 182 17.39 12.87 -9.09
CA ASN A 182 17.76 11.49 -9.42
C ASN A 182 16.59 10.51 -9.30
N TYR A 183 15.39 11.00 -8.97
CA TYR A 183 14.20 10.19 -8.78
C TYR A 183 13.12 10.62 -9.76
N ARG A 184 12.39 9.65 -10.32
CA ARG A 184 11.34 9.92 -11.31
C ARG A 184 10.21 10.78 -10.70
N ASN A 185 9.74 10.39 -9.52
CA ASN A 185 8.51 10.92 -8.94
C ASN A 185 8.66 11.47 -7.51
N SER A 186 9.78 11.25 -6.82
CA SER A 186 10.00 11.78 -5.45
C SER A 186 9.69 13.27 -5.33
N LYS A 187 10.03 14.06 -6.36
CA LYS A 187 9.74 15.50 -6.39
C LYS A 187 8.26 15.84 -6.24
N TYR A 188 7.37 14.99 -6.73
CA TYR A 188 5.94 15.20 -6.60
C TYR A 188 5.45 14.84 -5.21
N PHE A 189 5.93 13.74 -4.60
CA PHE A 189 5.60 13.44 -3.20
C PHE A 189 6.06 14.57 -2.26
N VAL A 190 7.29 15.07 -2.42
CA VAL A 190 7.81 16.22 -1.66
C VAL A 190 6.91 17.45 -1.82
N LYS A 191 6.54 17.80 -3.05
CA LYS A 191 5.64 18.95 -3.32
C LYS A 191 4.25 18.76 -2.70
N SER A 192 3.67 17.57 -2.80
CA SER A 192 2.37 17.25 -2.20
C SER A 192 2.41 17.38 -0.68
N VAL A 193 3.43 16.81 -0.03
CA VAL A 193 3.60 16.88 1.42
C VAL A 193 3.80 18.32 1.88
N ALA A 194 4.66 19.08 1.20
CA ALA A 194 4.87 20.50 1.52
C ALA A 194 3.58 21.33 1.37
N ALA A 195 2.79 21.09 0.31
CA ALA A 195 1.51 21.76 0.11
C ALA A 195 0.51 21.42 1.22
N LEU A 196 0.46 20.16 1.65
CA LEU A 196 -0.37 19.72 2.77
C LEU A 196 0.07 20.34 4.09
N ARG A 197 1.37 20.45 4.36
CA ARG A 197 1.89 21.06 5.59
C ARG A 197 1.71 22.58 5.63
N ASN A 198 1.71 23.23 4.47
CA ASN A 198 1.31 24.64 4.36
C ASN A 198 -0.19 24.83 4.65
N PHE A 199 -1.03 23.85 4.32
CA PHE A 199 -2.46 23.89 4.63
C PHE A 199 -2.75 23.51 6.10
N GLN A 200 -2.11 22.45 6.60
CA GLN A 200 -2.23 21.92 7.95
C GLN A 200 -0.84 21.55 8.51
N ALA A 201 -0.29 22.46 9.31
CA ALA A 201 1.07 22.33 9.86
C ALA A 201 1.17 21.31 11.00
N SER A 202 0.06 21.06 11.72
CA SER A 202 0.05 20.11 12.85
C SER A 202 0.18 18.67 12.36
N TYR A 203 1.14 17.95 12.93
CA TYR A 203 1.38 16.54 12.65
C TYR A 203 0.31 15.63 13.26
N ASP A 204 -0.38 16.12 14.30
CA ASP A 204 -1.42 15.38 15.02
C ASP A 204 -2.80 15.58 14.39
N GLU A 205 -3.04 16.72 13.75
CA GLU A 205 -4.33 17.01 13.08
C GLU A 205 -4.43 16.38 11.68
N LEU A 206 -3.30 16.21 10.99
CA LEU A 206 -3.25 15.50 9.71
C LEU A 206 -2.00 14.62 9.65
N VAL A 207 -2.22 13.31 9.73
CA VAL A 207 -1.15 12.31 9.62
C VAL A 207 -0.91 12.00 8.14
N ILE A 208 0.32 12.17 7.69
CA ILE A 208 0.74 12.00 6.30
C ILE A 208 1.66 10.80 6.16
N PHE A 209 1.21 9.79 5.41
CA PHE A 209 2.04 8.71 4.87
C PHE A 209 2.35 9.04 3.41
N ALA A 210 3.63 9.09 3.03
CA ALA A 210 3.98 9.45 1.65
C ALA A 210 5.16 8.64 1.09
N GLY A 211 5.14 8.44 -0.23
CA GLY A 211 6.25 7.87 -0.99
C GLY A 211 5.97 6.48 -1.56
N ALA A 212 6.94 6.01 -2.33
CA ALA A 212 6.88 4.76 -3.06
C ALA A 212 8.14 3.92 -2.81
N CYS A 213 8.21 2.76 -3.46
CA CYS A 213 9.45 1.99 -3.49
C CYS A 213 10.58 2.83 -4.10
N GLN A 214 11.77 2.80 -3.50
CA GLN A 214 12.93 3.59 -3.95
C GLN A 214 12.71 5.10 -3.99
N SER A 215 11.75 5.66 -3.24
CA SER A 215 11.64 7.12 -3.11
C SER A 215 12.76 7.70 -2.25
N CYS A 216 13.09 8.97 -2.50
CA CYS A 216 13.98 9.78 -1.66
C CYS A 216 13.29 10.07 -0.31
N TYR A 217 13.29 9.08 0.58
CA TYR A 217 12.52 9.12 1.82
C TYR A 217 12.93 10.29 2.74
N GLU A 218 14.20 10.66 2.73
CA GLU A 218 14.74 11.76 3.54
C GLU A 218 14.08 13.08 3.15
N LYS A 219 14.01 13.38 1.85
CA LYS A 219 13.36 14.62 1.36
C LYS A 219 11.86 14.62 1.61
N ILE A 220 11.22 13.47 1.62
CA ILE A 220 9.79 13.34 1.94
C ILE A 220 9.53 13.60 3.43
N LEU A 221 10.41 13.10 4.32
CA LEU A 221 10.35 13.41 5.75
C LEU A 221 10.65 14.89 6.01
N ASP A 222 11.70 15.43 5.39
CA ASP A 222 12.08 16.84 5.50
C ASP A 222 10.94 17.78 5.07
N ALA A 223 10.14 17.38 4.07
CA ALA A 223 8.96 18.12 3.63
C ALA A 223 7.80 18.08 4.64
N GLY A 224 7.84 17.14 5.59
CA GLY A 224 6.97 17.06 6.75
C GLY A 224 5.99 15.88 6.76
N ALA A 225 6.31 14.78 6.08
CA ALA A 225 5.55 13.54 6.22
C ALA A 225 5.76 12.94 7.62
N ASN A 226 4.72 12.34 8.20
CA ASN A 226 4.87 11.59 9.46
C ASN A 226 5.62 10.28 9.23
N TYR A 227 5.32 9.63 8.10
CA TYR A 227 5.85 8.32 7.75
C TYR A 227 6.13 8.21 6.26
N THR A 228 7.10 7.39 5.91
CA THR A 228 7.40 7.07 4.51
C THR A 228 7.65 5.59 4.31
N LYS A 229 7.52 5.17 3.05
CA LYS A 229 7.92 3.83 2.62
C LYS A 229 9.43 3.77 2.38
N VAL A 230 10.13 3.05 3.27
CA VAL A 230 11.55 2.73 3.08
C VAL A 230 11.67 1.34 2.46
N ARG A 231 11.99 1.26 1.17
CA ARG A 231 12.40 0.00 0.53
C ARG A 231 13.57 0.26 -0.41
N PHE A 232 14.79 0.06 0.12
CA PHE A 232 16.00 -0.11 -0.66
C PHE A 232 16.07 -1.58 -1.10
N PHE A 233 15.74 -1.86 -2.36
CA PHE A 233 16.15 -3.10 -3.01
C PHE A 233 17.16 -2.73 -4.09
N PRO A 234 18.47 -3.01 -3.90
CA PRO A 234 19.48 -2.76 -4.92
C PRO A 234 19.30 -3.61 -6.19
N ASN A 235 18.48 -4.68 -6.14
CA ASN A 235 18.33 -5.65 -7.24
C ASN A 235 16.90 -5.79 -7.81
N CYS A 236 15.93 -4.93 -7.43
CA CYS A 236 14.63 -4.92 -8.11
C CYS A 236 14.70 -3.97 -9.32
N PHE A 237 15.08 -4.52 -10.46
CA PHE A 237 15.05 -3.83 -11.74
C PHE A 237 13.62 -3.36 -12.04
N GLN A 238 13.45 -2.06 -12.25
CA GLN A 238 12.35 -1.55 -13.05
C GLN A 238 12.58 -2.01 -14.49
N VAL A 239 11.63 -2.79 -15.03
CA VAL A 239 11.53 -3.03 -16.46
C VAL A 239 11.40 -1.65 -17.12
N GLN A 240 12.40 -1.32 -17.92
CA GLN A 240 12.43 -0.10 -18.70
C GLN A 240 11.43 -0.21 -19.85
N ASN A 241 10.64 0.85 -20.03
CA ASN A 241 10.32 1.32 -21.37
C ASN A 241 11.39 2.35 -21.75
#